data_AF-A0A959P765-F1
#
_entry.id   AF-A0A959P765-F1
#
_cell.length_a   1.000
_cell.length_b   1.000
_cell.length_c   1.000
_cell.angle_alpha   90.00
_cell.angle_beta   90.00
_cell.angle_gamma   90.00
#
_symmetry.space_group_name_H-M   'P 1'
#
loop_
_entity.id
_entity.type
_entity.pdbx_description
1 polymer ?
#
loop_
_entity_poly.entity_id
_entity_poly.type
_entity_poly.pdbx_seq_one_letter_code
_entity_poly.pdbx_strand_id
1 'polypeptide(L)'
;MKKILLSAIAIIASNALIAQDCSELFISEYVVGSGNNRALELYNPTNAPIDLNGYQVGRFRDGSGTPMLLDLSGTIGAYSTYVIVVDKRDPNGTGFEEPVDMALQAVADTFVNPVYVQANSPFYFNGDDAVPLTKGDGTVLVDVLGRIGEDPGTAWADANGTWWTTDKTLV
;
A
#
# COMPACT_ATOMS: atom_id res chain seq x y z
N MET A 1 -30.45 39.07 50.49
CA MET A 1 -29.33 38.21 50.06
C MET A 1 -29.84 37.26 48.98
N LYS A 2 -29.48 37.52 47.71
CA LYS A 2 -29.91 36.74 46.53
C LYS A 2 -29.07 35.45 46.45
N LYS A 3 -29.72 34.27 46.43
CA LYS A 3 -29.05 32.99 46.15
C LYS A 3 -29.20 32.71 44.65
N ILE A 4 -28.09 32.81 43.92
CA ILE A 4 -28.01 32.46 42.50
C ILE A 4 -27.65 30.96 42.45
N LEU A 5 -28.57 30.12 41.98
CA LEU A 5 -28.30 28.72 41.67
C LEU A 5 -27.57 28.64 40.32
N LEU A 6 -26.32 28.19 40.34
CA LEU A 6 -25.56 27.85 39.14
C LEU A 6 -25.93 26.42 38.73
N SER A 7 -26.67 26.27 37.64
CA SER A 7 -26.87 24.97 36.98
C SER A 7 -25.65 24.68 36.11
N ALA A 8 -24.86 23.67 36.47
CA ALA A 8 -23.78 23.18 35.64
C ALA A 8 -24.35 22.36 34.47
N ILE A 9 -24.21 22.86 33.25
CA ILE A 9 -24.47 22.10 32.02
C ILE A 9 -23.22 21.26 31.76
N ALA A 10 -23.33 19.94 31.95
CA ALA A 10 -22.30 19.00 31.50
C ALA A 10 -22.42 18.83 29.98
N ILE A 11 -21.46 19.37 29.24
CA ILE A 11 -21.31 19.12 27.80
C ILE A 11 -20.64 17.76 27.66
N ILE A 12 -21.41 16.74 27.29
CA ILE A 12 -20.88 15.43 26.91
C ILE A 12 -20.45 15.55 25.45
N ALA A 13 -19.16 15.70 25.20
CA ALA A 13 -18.59 15.57 23.86
C ALA A 13 -18.59 14.10 23.48
N SER A 14 -19.53 13.69 22.61
CA SER A 14 -19.51 12.38 21.98
C SER A 14 -18.41 12.36 20.93
N ASN A 15 -17.29 11.67 21.22
CA ASN A 15 -16.34 11.31 20.19
C ASN A 15 -17.02 10.28 19.27
N ALA A 16 -17.43 10.70 18.08
CA ALA A 16 -17.84 9.75 17.05
C ALA A 16 -16.58 9.01 16.60
N LEU A 17 -16.53 7.70 16.86
CA LEU A 17 -15.58 6.83 16.21
C LEU A 17 -15.98 6.78 14.74
N ILE A 18 -15.21 7.45 13.86
CA ILE A 18 -15.32 7.24 12.42
C ILE A 18 -14.85 5.80 12.19
N ALA A 19 -15.78 4.89 11.92
CA ALA A 19 -15.43 3.57 11.43
C ALA A 19 -14.75 3.75 10.07
N GLN A 20 -13.63 3.06 9.84
CA GLN A 20 -13.01 3.00 8.52
C GLN A 20 -14.05 2.44 7.53
N ASP A 21 -14.15 3.07 6.37
CA ASP A 21 -15.08 2.66 5.34
C ASP A 21 -14.65 1.27 4.80
N CYS A 22 -15.32 0.22 5.28
CA CYS A 22 -15.05 -1.17 4.87
C CYS A 22 -15.71 -1.53 3.52
N SER A 23 -16.00 -0.55 2.66
CA SER A 23 -16.61 -0.77 1.35
C SER A 23 -15.59 -0.87 0.21
N GLU A 24 -14.32 -0.57 0.47
CA GLU A 24 -13.26 -0.51 -0.54
C GLU A 24 -12.08 -1.41 -0.19
N LEU A 25 -11.27 -1.71 -1.22
CA LEU A 25 -9.99 -2.39 -1.05
C LEU A 25 -9.02 -1.55 -0.20
N PHE A 26 -8.06 -2.20 0.44
CA PHE A 26 -6.92 -1.51 1.05
C PHE A 26 -5.66 -2.35 0.93
N ILE A 27 -4.50 -1.72 1.16
CA ILE A 27 -3.20 -2.39 1.19
C ILE A 27 -3.05 -3.08 2.54
N SER A 28 -3.23 -4.40 2.58
CA SER A 28 -3.13 -5.20 3.81
C SER A 28 -1.71 -5.64 4.13
N GLU A 29 -0.83 -5.72 3.12
CA GLU A 29 0.57 -6.03 3.34
C GLU A 29 1.48 -5.28 2.37
N TYR A 30 2.63 -4.84 2.87
CA TYR A 30 3.72 -4.25 2.09
C TYR A 30 5.03 -4.95 2.40
N VAL A 31 5.72 -5.43 1.36
CA VAL A 31 6.98 -6.17 1.49
C VAL A 31 8.09 -5.48 0.74
N VAL A 32 9.10 -5.03 1.48
CA VAL A 32 10.44 -4.72 0.97
C VAL A 32 11.41 -5.61 1.71
N GLY A 33 11.88 -6.67 1.06
CA GLY A 33 12.89 -7.58 1.59
C GLY A 33 14.24 -7.46 0.91
N SER A 34 15.13 -8.40 1.20
CA SER A 34 16.42 -8.53 0.50
C SER A 34 16.23 -8.73 -1.01
N GLY A 35 17.20 -8.28 -1.80
CA GLY A 35 17.20 -8.47 -3.26
C GLY A 35 15.93 -7.91 -3.92
N ASN A 36 15.30 -8.74 -4.75
CA ASN A 36 14.08 -8.39 -5.49
C ASN A 36 12.78 -8.78 -4.77
N ASN A 37 12.81 -9.08 -3.46
CA ASN A 37 11.60 -9.38 -2.70
C ASN A 37 10.73 -8.14 -2.52
N ARG A 38 9.84 -7.88 -3.48
CA ARG A 38 8.90 -6.76 -3.50
C ARG A 38 7.50 -7.26 -3.75
N ALA A 39 6.59 -6.97 -2.82
CA ALA A 39 5.19 -7.36 -2.96
C ALA A 39 4.23 -6.38 -2.29
N LEU A 40 3.01 -6.39 -2.78
CA LEU A 40 1.84 -5.77 -2.16
C LEU A 40 0.75 -6.81 -2.04
N GLU A 41 0.08 -6.83 -0.89
CA GLU A 41 -1.18 -7.55 -0.72
C GLU A 41 -2.33 -6.53 -0.65
N LEU A 42 -3.35 -6.77 -1.47
CA LEU A 42 -4.62 -6.05 -1.40
C LEU A 42 -5.65 -6.94 -0.72
N TYR A 43 -6.41 -6.39 0.22
CA TYR A 43 -7.52 -7.10 0.86
C TYR A 43 -8.87 -6.52 0.48
N ASN A 44 -9.84 -7.40 0.23
CA ASN A 44 -11.23 -7.05 0.04
C ASN A 44 -12.01 -7.25 1.36
N PRO A 45 -12.35 -6.19 2.11
CA PRO A 45 -13.11 -6.30 3.35
C PRO A 45 -14.61 -6.50 3.15
N THR A 46 -15.10 -6.52 1.92
CA THR A 46 -16.53 -6.61 1.62
C THR A 46 -17.01 -8.06 1.58
N ASN A 47 -18.33 -8.23 1.65
CA ASN A 47 -18.99 -9.53 1.52
C ASN A 47 -19.27 -9.95 0.07
N ALA A 48 -18.74 -9.21 -0.91
CA ALA A 48 -18.93 -9.44 -2.34
C ALA A 48 -17.58 -9.43 -3.07
N PRO A 49 -17.46 -10.10 -4.22
CA PRO A 49 -16.26 -9.96 -5.04
C PRO A 49 -16.13 -8.54 -5.60
N ILE A 50 -14.89 -8.04 -5.69
CA ILE A 50 -14.55 -6.75 -6.32
C ILE A 50 -13.75 -7.02 -7.60
N ASP A 51 -14.22 -6.45 -8.72
CA ASP A 51 -13.48 -6.41 -9.97
C ASP A 51 -12.36 -5.36 -9.88
N LEU A 52 -11.14 -5.74 -10.27
CA LEU A 52 -9.97 -4.87 -10.24
C LEU A 52 -9.86 -3.96 -11.47
N ASN A 53 -10.71 -4.12 -12.48
CA ASN A 53 -10.74 -3.20 -13.62
C ASN A 53 -10.97 -1.75 -13.16
N GLY A 54 -10.10 -0.85 -13.59
CA GLY A 54 -10.13 0.57 -13.21
C GLY A 54 -9.44 0.86 -11.87
N TYR A 55 -8.91 -0.15 -11.17
CA TYR A 55 -7.95 0.05 -10.08
C TYR A 55 -6.53 0.13 -10.61
N GLN A 56 -5.72 0.95 -9.96
CA GLN A 56 -4.30 1.07 -10.26
C GLN A 56 -3.48 1.13 -8.96
N VAL A 57 -2.30 0.53 -8.99
CA VAL A 57 -1.34 0.57 -7.88
C VAL A 57 0.08 0.77 -8.42
N GLY A 58 0.97 1.36 -7.64
CA GLY A 58 2.35 1.55 -8.05
C GLY A 58 3.09 2.48 -7.10
N ARG A 59 3.86 3.42 -7.61
CA ARG A 59 4.66 4.30 -6.75
C ARG A 59 4.88 5.70 -7.29
N PHE A 60 4.96 6.65 -6.37
CA PHE A 60 5.67 7.90 -6.53
C PHE A 60 7.09 7.68 -6.02
N ARG A 61 8.06 7.73 -6.95
CA ARG A 61 9.47 7.50 -6.62
C ARG A 61 9.94 8.50 -5.57
N ASP A 62 10.66 8.04 -4.55
CA ASP A 62 11.16 8.88 -3.45
C ASP A 62 10.02 9.74 -2.83
N GLY A 63 8.81 9.18 -2.81
CA GLY A 63 7.56 9.78 -2.33
C GLY A 63 7.00 10.95 -3.14
N SER A 64 7.79 11.59 -4.01
CA SER A 64 7.44 12.86 -4.66
C SER A 64 7.64 12.90 -6.19
N GLY A 65 8.19 11.84 -6.79
CA GLY A 65 8.44 11.73 -8.22
C GLY A 65 7.17 11.56 -9.08
N THR A 66 7.32 11.56 -10.40
CA THR A 66 6.20 11.26 -11.32
C THR A 66 5.61 9.88 -11.01
N PRO A 67 4.26 9.74 -10.97
CA PRO A 67 3.63 8.46 -10.66
C PRO A 67 3.95 7.43 -11.74
N MET A 68 4.37 6.24 -11.29
CA MET A 68 4.42 5.03 -12.09
C MET A 68 3.35 4.10 -11.55
N LEU A 69 2.27 3.91 -12.31
CA LEU A 69 1.12 3.10 -11.90
C LEU A 69 0.92 1.92 -12.86
N LEU A 70 0.44 0.82 -12.32
CA LEU A 70 0.05 -0.38 -13.04
C LEU A 70 -1.46 -0.53 -12.97
N ASP A 71 -2.10 -0.71 -14.14
CA ASP A 71 -3.50 -1.11 -14.21
C ASP A 71 -3.68 -2.54 -13.68
N LEU A 72 -4.64 -2.71 -12.77
CA LEU A 72 -5.01 -4.01 -12.25
C LEU A 72 -6.13 -4.64 -13.09
N SER A 73 -6.22 -5.96 -13.00
CA SER A 73 -7.29 -6.74 -13.62
C SER A 73 -7.51 -8.01 -12.81
N GLY A 74 -8.66 -8.65 -13.02
CA GLY A 74 -9.07 -9.83 -12.25
C GLY A 74 -10.10 -9.48 -11.18
N THR A 75 -10.24 -10.33 -10.18
CA THR A 75 -11.27 -10.18 -9.16
C THR A 75 -10.76 -10.68 -7.83
N ILE A 76 -11.00 -9.92 -6.77
CA ILE A 76 -10.74 -10.35 -5.39
C ILE A 76 -12.05 -10.84 -4.79
N GLY A 77 -12.09 -12.09 -4.33
CA GLY A 77 -13.24 -12.65 -3.64
C GLY A 77 -13.59 -11.87 -2.37
N ALA A 78 -14.80 -12.09 -1.84
CA ALA A 78 -15.19 -11.54 -0.54
C ALA A 78 -14.20 -12.00 0.54
N TYR A 79 -13.76 -11.07 1.41
CA TYR A 79 -12.83 -11.35 2.52
C TYR A 79 -11.53 -12.07 2.09
N SER A 80 -11.10 -11.85 0.84
CA SER A 80 -9.93 -12.50 0.25
C SER A 80 -8.85 -11.47 -0.06
N THR A 81 -7.64 -11.96 -0.33
CA THR A 81 -6.48 -11.14 -0.68
C THR A 81 -6.09 -11.32 -2.15
N TYR A 82 -5.24 -10.42 -2.64
CA TYR A 82 -4.61 -10.49 -3.95
C TYR A 82 -3.17 -9.99 -3.85
N VAL A 83 -2.21 -10.88 -4.09
CA VAL A 83 -0.77 -10.63 -3.90
C VAL A 83 -0.10 -10.34 -5.24
N ILE A 84 0.52 -9.17 -5.34
CA ILE A 84 1.23 -8.70 -6.54
C ILE A 84 2.72 -8.66 -6.23
N VAL A 85 3.53 -9.34 -7.03
CA VAL A 85 4.98 -9.50 -6.82
C VAL A 85 5.76 -9.04 -8.05
N VAL A 86 6.96 -8.46 -7.86
CA VAL A 86 7.85 -8.16 -9.00
C VAL A 86 8.29 -9.45 -9.71
N ASP A 87 8.32 -9.45 -11.05
CA ASP A 87 8.65 -10.62 -11.85
C ASP A 87 10.16 -10.81 -12.00
N LYS A 88 10.79 -11.39 -10.97
CA LYS A 88 12.18 -11.86 -11.02
C LYS A 88 12.23 -13.34 -10.69
N ARG A 89 11.86 -14.18 -11.64
CA ARG A 89 11.66 -15.63 -11.41
C ARG A 89 12.71 -16.54 -12.05
N ASP A 90 13.67 -15.99 -12.80
CA ASP A 90 14.74 -16.80 -13.39
C ASP A 90 15.60 -17.40 -12.26
N PRO A 91 15.61 -18.73 -12.06
CA PRO A 91 16.40 -19.34 -11.00
C PRO A 91 17.91 -19.19 -11.21
N ASN A 92 18.35 -18.80 -12.42
CA ASN A 92 19.75 -18.50 -12.72
C ASN A 92 20.07 -17.00 -12.68
N GLY A 93 19.11 -16.17 -12.29
CA GLY A 93 19.28 -14.74 -12.12
C GLY A 93 20.35 -14.41 -11.08
N THR A 94 21.16 -13.39 -11.34
CA THR A 94 22.25 -12.97 -10.45
C THR A 94 22.34 -11.45 -10.37
N GLY A 95 22.95 -10.93 -9.29
CA GLY A 95 23.08 -9.49 -9.09
C GLY A 95 21.72 -8.80 -9.03
N PHE A 96 21.50 -7.80 -9.88
CA PHE A 96 20.20 -7.11 -9.97
C PHE A 96 19.05 -7.98 -10.48
N GLU A 97 19.36 -9.15 -11.04
CA GLU A 97 18.38 -10.13 -11.52
C GLU A 97 18.22 -11.31 -10.55
N GLU A 98 18.75 -11.24 -9.33
CA GLU A 98 18.53 -12.26 -8.29
C GLU A 98 17.03 -12.59 -8.15
N PRO A 99 16.64 -13.88 -8.12
CA PRO A 99 15.23 -14.23 -8.10
C PRO A 99 14.54 -13.80 -6.79
N VAL A 100 13.24 -13.52 -6.89
CA VAL A 100 12.35 -13.43 -5.72
C VAL A 100 12.42 -14.74 -4.94
N ASP A 101 12.33 -14.67 -3.62
CA ASP A 101 12.27 -15.85 -2.76
C ASP A 101 11.12 -16.78 -3.18
N MET A 102 11.38 -18.08 -3.21
CA MET A 102 10.39 -19.07 -3.65
C MET A 102 9.11 -19.06 -2.81
N ALA A 103 9.18 -18.74 -1.52
CA ALA A 103 8.00 -18.64 -0.67
C ALA A 103 7.12 -17.46 -1.07
N LEU A 104 7.72 -16.31 -1.41
CA LEU A 104 6.99 -15.15 -1.91
C LEU A 104 6.44 -15.39 -3.32
N GLN A 105 7.18 -16.11 -4.17
CA GLN A 105 6.65 -16.54 -5.47
C GLN A 105 5.43 -17.48 -5.32
N ALA A 106 5.42 -18.36 -4.32
CA ALA A 106 4.37 -19.35 -4.13
C ALA A 106 3.02 -18.76 -3.69
N VAL A 107 3.02 -17.56 -3.12
CA VAL A 107 1.81 -16.85 -2.68
C VAL A 107 1.34 -15.77 -3.66
N ALA A 108 2.08 -15.52 -4.74
CA ALA A 108 1.74 -14.50 -5.72
C ALA A 108 0.53 -14.88 -6.57
N ASP A 109 -0.46 -13.99 -6.67
CA ASP A 109 -1.54 -14.09 -7.65
C ASP A 109 -1.09 -13.59 -9.03
N THR A 110 -0.18 -12.62 -9.06
CA THR A 110 0.38 -12.10 -10.31
C THR A 110 1.81 -11.59 -10.16
N PHE A 111 2.54 -11.62 -11.28
CA PHE A 111 3.91 -11.15 -11.39
C PHE A 111 4.00 -10.00 -12.40
N VAL A 112 4.70 -8.92 -12.02
CA VAL A 112 4.69 -7.65 -12.76
C VAL A 112 6.07 -7.04 -12.91
N ASN A 113 6.27 -6.17 -13.91
CA ASN A 113 7.53 -5.46 -14.17
C ASN A 113 8.79 -6.37 -14.25
N PRO A 114 8.86 -7.32 -15.20
CA PRO A 114 10.02 -8.23 -15.33
C PRO A 114 11.34 -7.50 -15.63
N VAL A 115 11.24 -6.33 -16.25
CA VAL A 115 12.38 -5.49 -16.60
C VAL A 115 12.29 -4.17 -15.84
N TYR A 116 13.39 -3.76 -15.21
CA TYR A 116 13.50 -2.43 -14.62
C TYR A 116 13.63 -1.38 -15.72
N VAL A 117 12.72 -0.41 -15.70
CA VAL A 117 12.71 0.77 -16.57
C VAL A 117 12.53 1.98 -15.67
N GLN A 118 13.51 2.88 -15.66
CA GLN A 118 13.58 3.99 -14.70
C GLN A 118 12.29 4.84 -14.63
N ALA A 119 11.60 5.00 -15.77
CA ALA A 119 10.38 5.80 -15.90
C ALA A 119 9.08 4.98 -15.82
N ASN A 120 9.15 3.65 -15.70
CA ASN A 120 7.97 2.78 -15.69
C ASN A 120 8.25 1.46 -14.95
N SER A 121 8.40 1.54 -13.63
CA SER A 121 8.67 0.39 -12.76
C SER A 121 7.94 0.53 -11.43
N PRO A 122 6.59 0.38 -11.45
CA PRO A 122 5.73 0.55 -10.29
C PRO A 122 6.08 -0.33 -9.08
N PHE A 123 6.53 -1.57 -9.29
CA PHE A 123 6.81 -2.53 -8.20
C PHE A 123 8.28 -2.63 -7.77
N TYR A 124 9.15 -1.76 -8.27
CA TYR A 124 10.55 -1.67 -7.81
C TYR A 124 10.71 -0.67 -6.66
N PHE A 125 9.72 -0.56 -5.79
CA PHE A 125 9.79 0.30 -4.61
C PHE A 125 10.86 -0.18 -3.62
N ASN A 126 11.45 0.72 -2.85
CA ASN A 126 12.60 0.42 -1.99
C ASN A 126 12.48 1.02 -0.58
N GLY A 127 11.28 1.42 -0.20
CA GLY A 127 10.91 1.81 1.16
C GLY A 127 10.79 3.32 1.37
N ASP A 128 11.33 4.15 0.48
CA ASP A 128 11.19 5.60 0.45
C ASP A 128 10.09 6.09 -0.51
N ASP A 129 9.50 5.20 -1.31
CA ASP A 129 8.41 5.56 -2.22
C ASP A 129 7.06 5.73 -1.50
N ALA A 130 6.17 6.55 -2.07
CA ALA A 130 4.76 6.55 -1.70
C ALA A 130 3.98 5.64 -2.66
N VAL A 131 3.20 4.71 -2.12
CA VAL A 131 2.54 3.62 -2.86
C VAL A 131 1.03 3.78 -2.76
N PRO A 132 0.37 4.40 -3.76
CA PRO A 132 -1.07 4.57 -3.76
C PRO A 132 -1.79 3.34 -4.32
N LEU A 133 -2.95 3.05 -3.77
CA LEU A 133 -4.03 2.32 -4.42
C LEU A 133 -5.08 3.33 -4.87
N THR A 134 -5.40 3.34 -6.17
CA THR A 134 -6.36 4.27 -6.76
C THR A 134 -7.43 3.54 -7.54
N LYS A 135 -8.56 4.21 -7.79
CA LYS A 135 -9.64 3.72 -8.65
C LYS A 135 -10.17 4.82 -9.57
N GLY A 136 -10.91 4.41 -10.59
CA GLY A 136 -11.47 5.31 -11.59
C GLY A 136 -10.37 5.96 -12.43
N ASP A 137 -9.42 5.14 -12.90
CA ASP A 137 -8.27 5.54 -13.71
C ASP A 137 -7.42 6.63 -13.03
N GLY A 138 -7.15 6.42 -11.73
CA GLY A 138 -6.26 7.28 -10.93
C GLY A 138 -6.93 8.52 -10.33
N THR A 139 -8.24 8.70 -10.51
CA THR A 139 -8.95 9.91 -10.05
C THR A 139 -9.36 9.88 -8.58
N VAL A 140 -9.48 8.68 -8.00
CA VAL A 140 -9.89 8.51 -6.59
C VAL A 140 -8.81 7.72 -5.85
N LEU A 141 -8.25 8.33 -4.80
CA LEU A 141 -7.34 7.64 -3.88
C LEU A 141 -8.18 6.73 -2.97
N VAL A 142 -7.83 5.45 -2.95
CA VAL A 142 -8.47 4.42 -2.13
C VAL A 142 -7.66 4.20 -0.86
N ASP A 143 -6.37 3.99 -1.01
CA ASP A 143 -5.43 3.80 0.10
C ASP A 143 -4.02 4.28 -0.30
N VAL A 144 -3.15 4.51 0.68
CA VAL A 144 -1.76 4.90 0.42
C VAL A 144 -0.83 4.47 1.55
N LEU A 145 0.28 3.86 1.15
CA LEU A 145 1.45 3.71 2.01
C LEU A 145 2.42 4.87 1.74
N GLY A 146 2.87 5.52 2.81
CA GLY A 146 3.71 6.72 2.71
C GLY A 146 2.92 7.99 2.42
N ARG A 147 3.58 9.02 1.93
CA ARG A 147 2.97 10.34 1.64
C ARG A 147 3.37 10.85 0.28
N ILE A 148 2.36 11.08 -0.56
CA ILE A 148 2.57 11.62 -1.91
C ILE A 148 3.00 13.08 -1.81
N GLY A 149 4.11 13.41 -2.47
CA GLY A 149 4.69 14.75 -2.51
C GLY A 149 5.68 15.05 -1.39
N GLU A 150 6.01 14.07 -0.54
CA GLU A 150 7.01 14.18 0.53
C GLU A 150 8.09 13.13 0.28
N ASP A 151 9.37 13.53 0.31
CA ASP A 151 10.51 12.61 0.26
C ASP A 151 10.93 12.26 1.71
N PRO A 152 10.79 10.99 2.15
CA PRO A 152 11.16 10.57 3.50
C PRO A 152 12.69 10.34 3.66
N GLY A 153 13.47 10.54 2.60
CA GLY A 153 14.91 10.36 2.56
C GLY A 153 15.32 8.89 2.36
N THR A 154 15.09 8.02 3.35
CA THR A 154 15.53 6.62 3.26
C THR A 154 14.40 5.62 3.47
N ALA A 155 13.45 5.96 4.34
CA ALA A 155 12.29 5.15 4.62
C ALA A 155 11.25 5.99 5.35
N TRP A 156 9.98 5.61 5.25
CA TRP A 156 8.96 6.10 6.15
C TRP A 156 9.26 5.62 7.57
N ALA A 157 9.15 6.53 8.53
CA ALA A 157 9.56 6.29 9.91
C ALA A 157 8.48 6.72 10.91
N ASP A 158 8.51 6.14 12.10
CA ASP A 158 7.71 6.62 13.23
C ASP A 158 8.20 7.98 13.76
N ALA A 159 7.48 8.51 14.75
CA ALA A 159 7.85 9.76 15.41
C ALA A 159 9.22 9.72 16.11
N ASN A 160 9.80 8.54 16.34
CA ASN A 160 11.12 8.34 16.93
C ASN A 160 12.22 8.12 15.87
N GLY A 161 11.88 8.11 14.58
CA GLY A 161 12.80 7.87 13.48
C GLY A 161 13.07 6.40 13.17
N THR A 162 12.30 5.46 13.73
CA THR A 162 12.42 4.03 13.41
C THR A 162 11.80 3.75 12.05
N TRP A 163 12.57 3.20 11.12
CA TRP A 163 12.09 2.86 9.77
C TRP A 163 11.08 1.72 9.77
N TRP A 164 10.01 1.90 9.00
CA TRP A 164 8.91 0.94 8.86
C TRP A 164 8.88 0.26 7.50
N THR A 165 9.43 0.87 6.46
CA THR A 165 9.18 0.45 5.08
C THR A 165 10.40 -0.11 4.35
N THR A 166 11.59 -0.04 4.93
CA THR A 166 12.81 -0.63 4.35
C THR A 166 13.21 -1.88 5.10
N ASP A 167 13.41 -2.98 4.37
CA ASP A 167 13.72 -4.31 4.91
C ASP A 167 12.69 -4.79 5.95
N LYS A 168 11.40 -4.59 5.62
CA LYS A 168 10.25 -4.88 6.47
C LYS A 168 9.10 -5.49 5.67
N THR A 169 8.33 -6.27 6.41
CA THR A 169 6.93 -6.59 6.12
C THR A 169 6.06 -5.76 7.05
N LEU A 170 5.10 -5.03 6.50
CA LEU A 170 4.08 -4.30 7.24
C LEU A 170 2.73 -4.99 7.02
N VAL A 171 2.01 -5.25 8.11
CA VAL A 171 0.66 -5.86 8.18
C VAL A 171 -0.23 -4.99 9.06
#